data_AF-A0A7Z2VFH6-F1
#
_entry.id   AF-A0A7Z2VFH6-F1
#
_cell.length_a   1.000
_cell.length_b   1.000
_cell.length_c   1.000
_cell.angle_alpha   90.00
_cell.angle_beta   90.00
_cell.angle_gamma   90.00
#
_symmetry.space_group_name_H-M   'P 1'
#
loop_
_entity.id
_entity.type
_entity.pdbx_description
1 polymer ?
#
loop_
_entity_poly.entity_id
_entity_poly.type
_entity_poly.pdbx_seq_one_letter_code
_entity_poly.pdbx_strand_id
1 'polypeptide(L)'
;MITERMIRGLGLGCILAGIIRIGMTPSSIMWGFNSTPELLFGLVACIFMGYVSIVLYTVQSKETGVLGLITVLGIMIGNTLTMPILWAFLHDANFENETSLVYSVTQLVGSIGILGGAVVLPILTWRAKVFPRWVVGLMVLMLLSMALPWGEWFAFFWGLSYVGAGYCIWAGKLNRHSSSSINYQGQREVGF
;
A
#
# COMPACT_ATOMS: atom_id res chain seq x y z
N MET A 1 10.05 21.55 10.65
CA MET A 1 8.59 21.82 10.73
C MET A 1 7.82 21.46 9.46
N ILE A 2 8.18 21.95 8.27
CA ILE A 2 7.42 21.70 7.02
C ILE A 2 7.41 20.21 6.63
N THR A 3 8.58 19.56 6.63
CA THR A 3 8.72 18.14 6.26
C THR A 3 7.87 17.22 7.13
N GLU A 4 7.78 17.50 8.43
CA GLU A 4 6.98 16.69 9.35
C GLU A 4 5.48 16.85 9.14
N ARG A 5 5.01 18.09 8.88
CA ARG A 5 3.62 18.33 8.50
C ARG A 5 3.28 17.67 7.16
N MET A 6 4.19 17.70 6.19
CA MET A 6 4.02 17.00 4.92
C MET A 6 3.93 15.49 5.12
N ILE A 7 4.81 14.88 5.93
CA ILE A 7 4.78 13.43 6.21
C ILE A 7 3.49 13.04 6.92
N ARG A 8 3.01 13.83 7.90
CA ARG A 8 1.73 13.56 8.57
C ARG A 8 0.53 13.69 7.62
N GLY A 9 0.54 14.69 6.74
CA GLY A 9 -0.49 14.86 5.70
C GLY A 9 -0.48 13.72 4.68
N LEU A 10 0.70 13.27 4.29
CA LEU A 10 0.90 12.10 3.45
C LEU A 10 0.46 10.79 4.15
N GLY A 11 0.60 10.71 5.47
CA GLY A 11 0.03 9.64 6.30
C GLY A 11 -1.49 9.57 6.23
N LEU A 12 -2.19 10.72 6.20
CA LEU A 12 -3.64 10.76 5.94
C LEU A 12 -3.97 10.24 4.54
N GLY A 13 -3.13 10.52 3.54
CA GLY A 13 -3.23 9.93 2.21
C GLY A 13 -3.18 8.40 2.24
N CYS A 14 -2.28 7.81 3.02
CA CYS A 14 -2.23 6.35 3.23
C CYS A 14 -3.53 5.80 3.84
N ILE A 15 -4.11 6.51 4.82
CA ILE A 15 -5.39 6.11 5.42
C ILE A 15 -6.50 6.13 4.37
N LEU A 16 -6.61 7.21 3.60
CA LEU A 16 -7.62 7.34 2.56
C LEU A 16 -7.48 6.25 1.49
N ALA A 17 -6.25 6.02 1.02
CA ALA A 17 -5.94 4.95 0.07
C ALA A 17 -6.37 3.57 0.60
N GLY A 18 -6.08 3.29 1.87
CA GLY A 18 -6.45 2.04 2.52
C GLY A 18 -7.96 1.87 2.67
N ILE A 19 -8.69 2.92 3.02
CA ILE A 19 -10.17 2.90 3.11
C ILE A 19 -10.78 2.62 1.73
N ILE A 20 -10.30 3.27 0.67
CA ILE A 20 -10.78 3.05 -0.70
C ILE A 20 -10.52 1.59 -1.11
N ARG A 21 -9.35 1.04 -0.78
CA ARG A 21 -9.01 -0.37 -1.05
C ARG A 21 -9.90 -1.34 -0.27
N ILE A 22 -10.20 -1.04 1.00
CA ILE A 22 -11.14 -1.82 1.81
C ILE A 22 -12.52 -1.88 1.13
N GLY A 23 -12.94 -0.81 0.44
CA GLY A 23 -14.21 -0.73 -0.29
C GLY A 23 -14.39 -1.74 -1.42
N MET A 24 -13.31 -2.35 -1.93
CA MET A 24 -13.40 -3.41 -2.94
C MET A 24 -14.11 -4.66 -2.42
N THR A 25 -13.73 -5.15 -1.23
CA THR A 25 -14.27 -6.39 -0.65
C THR A 25 -15.79 -6.35 -0.37
N PRO A 26 -16.38 -5.32 0.28
CA PRO A 26 -17.82 -5.28 0.43
C PRO A 26 -18.54 -5.11 -0.91
N SER A 27 -17.93 -4.42 -1.89
CA SER A 27 -18.50 -4.28 -3.23
C SER A 27 -18.56 -5.62 -3.96
N SER A 28 -17.51 -6.45 -3.87
CA SER A 28 -17.50 -7.79 -4.46
C SER A 28 -18.50 -8.72 -3.78
N ILE A 29 -18.67 -8.63 -2.46
CA ILE A 29 -19.65 -9.43 -1.71
C ILE A 29 -21.09 -9.03 -2.06
N MET A 30 -21.37 -7.73 -2.23
CA MET A 30 -22.72 -7.23 -2.49
C MET A 30 -23.16 -7.34 -3.96
N TRP A 31 -22.27 -7.01 -4.90
CA TRP A 31 -22.59 -6.95 -6.33
C TRP A 31 -21.96 -8.07 -7.17
N GLY A 32 -21.20 -8.97 -6.55
CA GLY A 32 -20.49 -10.05 -7.22
C GLY A 32 -19.10 -9.64 -7.73
N PHE A 33 -18.32 -10.66 -8.09
CA PHE A 33 -16.96 -10.51 -8.60
C PHE A 33 -16.92 -9.81 -9.96
N ASN A 34 -15.96 -8.92 -10.17
CA ASN A 34 -15.83 -8.06 -11.36
C ASN A 34 -17.02 -7.09 -11.55
N SER A 35 -17.71 -6.73 -10.47
CA SER A 35 -18.75 -5.72 -10.55
C SER A 35 -18.16 -4.32 -10.78
N THR A 36 -18.87 -3.45 -11.50
CA THR A 36 -18.49 -2.06 -11.74
C THR A 36 -18.04 -1.32 -10.46
N PRO A 37 -18.75 -1.39 -9.31
CA PRO A 37 -18.30 -0.74 -8.09
C PRO A 37 -16.98 -1.31 -7.56
N GLU A 38 -16.78 -2.64 -7.59
CA GLU A 38 -15.53 -3.28 -7.15
C GLU A 38 -14.34 -2.77 -7.97
N LEU A 39 -14.48 -2.76 -9.29
CA LEU A 39 -13.44 -2.32 -10.23
C LEU A 39 -13.12 -0.82 -10.05
N LEU A 40 -14.15 0.01 -9.81
CA LEU A 40 -13.97 1.44 -9.55
C LEU A 40 -13.18 1.69 -8.25
N PHE A 41 -13.54 1.01 -7.16
CA PHE A 41 -12.78 1.08 -5.91
C PHE A 41 -11.34 0.60 -6.11
N GLY A 42 -11.13 -0.46 -6.90
CA GLY A 42 -9.81 -0.97 -7.24
C GLY A 42 -8.97 0.04 -8.01
N LEU A 43 -9.56 0.67 -9.02
CA LEU A 43 -8.90 1.67 -9.87
C LEU A 43 -8.44 2.87 -9.05
N VAL A 44 -9.35 3.45 -8.26
CA VAL A 44 -9.04 4.60 -7.41
C VAL A 44 -8.02 4.20 -6.34
N ALA A 45 -8.15 3.01 -5.74
CA ALA A 45 -7.17 2.53 -4.77
C ALA A 45 -5.78 2.38 -5.39
N CYS A 46 -5.65 1.86 -6.61
CA CYS A 46 -4.35 1.73 -7.29
C CYS A 46 -3.66 3.10 -7.51
N ILE A 47 -4.41 4.13 -7.91
CA ILE A 47 -3.86 5.50 -8.05
C ILE A 47 -3.30 5.99 -6.71
N PHE A 48 -4.14 5.94 -5.67
CA PHE A 48 -3.79 6.48 -4.37
C PHE A 48 -2.67 5.67 -3.72
N MET A 49 -2.76 4.33 -3.72
CA MET A 49 -1.75 3.45 -3.15
C MET A 49 -0.42 3.57 -3.89
N GLY A 50 -0.43 3.72 -5.21
CA GLY A 50 0.77 4.03 -5.98
C GLY A 50 1.45 5.30 -5.46
N TYR A 51 0.73 6.41 -5.38
CA TYR A 51 1.32 7.66 -4.89
C TYR A 51 1.77 7.60 -3.43
N VAL A 52 0.94 7.04 -2.53
CA VAL A 52 1.20 7.07 -1.08
C VAL A 52 2.21 6.02 -0.61
N SER A 53 2.58 5.03 -1.45
CA SER A 53 3.61 4.04 -1.11
C SER A 53 4.97 4.69 -0.85
N ILE A 54 5.28 5.83 -1.49
CA ILE A 54 6.51 6.59 -1.24
C ILE A 54 6.60 7.08 0.21
N VAL A 55 5.47 7.27 0.86
CA VAL A 55 5.37 7.74 2.24
C VAL A 55 5.85 6.65 3.19
N LEU A 56 5.48 5.39 2.92
CA LEU A 56 5.98 4.24 3.68
C LEU A 56 7.51 4.13 3.57
N TYR A 57 8.07 4.38 2.38
CA TYR A 57 9.51 4.44 2.19
C TYR A 57 10.14 5.60 2.97
N THR A 58 9.63 6.84 2.86
CA THR A 58 10.27 7.99 3.53
C THR A 58 10.41 7.77 5.03
N VAL A 59 9.41 7.16 5.67
CA VAL A 59 9.40 6.86 7.11
C VAL A 59 10.35 5.72 7.49
N GLN A 60 10.59 4.75 6.59
CA GLN A 60 11.48 3.60 6.85
C GLN A 60 12.88 3.73 6.21
N SER A 61 13.11 4.78 5.42
CA SER A 61 14.25 4.95 4.51
C SER A 61 15.61 4.76 5.17
N LYS A 62 15.75 5.19 6.43
CA LYS A 62 16.99 5.06 7.22
C LYS A 62 17.37 3.62 7.52
N GLU A 63 16.39 2.74 7.68
CA GLU A 63 16.59 1.37 8.13
C GLU A 63 16.52 0.38 6.96
N THR A 64 15.68 0.66 5.95
CA THR A 64 15.46 -0.24 4.82
C THR A 64 16.41 0.02 3.64
N GLY A 65 17.02 1.21 3.58
CA GLY A 65 17.95 1.62 2.53
C GLY A 65 17.39 1.41 1.11
N VAL A 66 18.26 1.05 0.18
CA VAL A 66 17.94 0.87 -1.25
C VAL A 66 16.90 -0.24 -1.49
N LEU A 67 16.89 -1.30 -0.67
CA LEU A 67 15.91 -2.38 -0.80
C LEU A 67 14.48 -1.89 -0.53
N GLY A 68 14.29 -1.00 0.45
CA GLY A 68 13.00 -0.35 0.69
C GLY A 68 12.53 0.48 -0.50
N LEU A 69 13.46 1.21 -1.13
CA LEU A 69 13.15 2.01 -2.31
C LEU A 69 12.72 1.14 -3.49
N ILE A 70 13.48 0.08 -3.80
CA ILE A 70 13.16 -0.87 -4.88
C ILE A 70 11.78 -1.50 -4.65
N THR A 71 11.49 -1.90 -3.41
CA THR A 71 10.21 -2.53 -3.05
C THR A 71 9.04 -1.57 -3.29
N VAL A 72 9.17 -0.33 -2.83
CA VAL A 72 8.12 0.68 -3.01
C VAL A 72 7.96 1.06 -4.47
N LEU A 73 9.05 1.21 -5.22
CA LEU A 73 8.99 1.43 -6.66
C LEU A 73 8.31 0.27 -7.40
N GLY A 74 8.58 -0.97 -7.00
CA GLY A 74 7.89 -2.16 -7.51
C GLY A 74 6.38 -2.10 -7.28
N ILE A 75 5.95 -1.71 -6.09
CA ILE A 75 4.52 -1.52 -5.76
C ILE A 75 3.92 -0.37 -6.58
N MET A 76 4.65 0.73 -6.77
CA MET A 76 4.19 1.86 -7.59
C MET A 76 3.98 1.45 -9.04
N ILE A 77 4.96 0.80 -9.65
CA ILE A 77 4.87 0.28 -11.01
C ILE A 77 3.74 -0.72 -11.11
N GLY A 78 3.65 -1.66 -10.17
CA GLY A 78 2.59 -2.67 -10.15
C GLY A 78 1.19 -2.07 -10.10
N ASN A 79 0.96 -1.06 -9.24
CA ASN A 79 -0.31 -0.34 -9.20
C ASN A 79 -0.59 0.45 -10.49
N THR A 80 0.43 1.05 -11.09
CA THR A 80 0.31 1.82 -12.34
C THR A 80 -0.05 0.92 -13.52
N LEU A 81 0.52 -0.29 -13.57
CA LEU A 81 0.20 -1.30 -14.60
C LEU A 81 -1.16 -1.98 -14.37
N THR A 82 -1.62 -2.04 -13.13
CA THR A 82 -2.95 -2.61 -12.78
C THR A 82 -4.09 -1.66 -13.15
N MET A 83 -3.87 -0.34 -13.11
CA MET A 83 -4.86 0.66 -13.52
C MET A 83 -5.46 0.43 -14.91
N PRO A 84 -4.69 0.34 -16.02
CA PRO A 84 -5.24 0.18 -17.34
C PRO A 84 -6.00 -1.14 -17.50
N ILE A 85 -5.60 -2.20 -16.77
CA ILE A 85 -6.30 -3.48 -16.76
C ILE A 85 -7.68 -3.33 -16.12
N LEU A 86 -7.77 -2.71 -14.94
CA LEU A 86 -9.05 -2.44 -14.26
C LEU A 86 -9.95 -1.50 -15.08
N TRP A 87 -9.35 -0.51 -15.75
CA TRP A 87 -10.07 0.39 -16.64
C TRP A 87 -10.66 -0.32 -17.85
N ALA A 88 -9.93 -1.27 -18.43
CA ALA A 88 -10.42 -2.10 -19.52
C ALA A 88 -11.59 -3.01 -19.09
N PHE A 89 -11.49 -3.64 -17.90
CA PHE A 89 -12.60 -4.41 -17.34
C PHE A 89 -13.86 -3.56 -17.07
N LEU A 90 -13.71 -2.29 -16.68
CA LEU A 90 -14.86 -1.38 -16.48
C LEU A 90 -15.63 -1.07 -17.76
N HIS A 91 -14.97 -1.08 -18.92
CA HIS A 91 -15.59 -0.78 -20.21
C HIS A 91 -16.05 -2.04 -20.94
N ASP A 92 -16.08 -3.17 -20.24
CA ASP A 92 -16.39 -4.49 -20.82
C ASP A 92 -15.59 -4.73 -22.11
N ALA A 93 -14.36 -4.20 -22.14
CA ALA A 93 -13.50 -4.32 -23.29
C ALA A 93 -13.18 -5.80 -23.43
N ASN A 94 -13.80 -6.45 -24.42
CA ASN A 94 -13.48 -7.82 -24.76
C ASN A 94 -11.98 -7.85 -25.06
N PHE A 95 -11.21 -8.49 -24.19
CA PHE A 95 -9.86 -8.88 -24.49
C PHE A 95 -9.95 -10.00 -25.54
N GLU A 96 -10.36 -9.68 -26.76
CA GLU A 96 -10.31 -10.61 -27.90
C GLU A 96 -8.88 -11.17 -28.10
N ASN A 97 -7.90 -10.53 -27.46
CA ASN A 97 -6.53 -10.99 -27.32
C ASN A 97 -6.09 -11.16 -25.85
N GLU A 98 -6.79 -11.96 -25.03
CA GLU A 98 -6.22 -12.48 -23.77
C GLU A 98 -4.86 -13.21 -23.98
N THR A 99 -4.52 -13.51 -25.23
CA THR A 99 -3.24 -14.09 -25.70
C THR A 99 -2.21 -13.07 -26.18
N SER A 100 -2.52 -11.76 -26.20
CA SER A 100 -1.54 -10.75 -26.61
C SER A 100 -0.36 -10.73 -25.63
N LEU A 101 0.85 -10.88 -26.16
CA LEU A 101 2.09 -10.88 -25.38
C LEU A 101 2.21 -9.63 -24.50
N VAL A 102 1.70 -8.49 -24.97
CA VAL A 102 1.70 -7.22 -24.21
C VAL A 102 0.82 -7.31 -22.96
N TYR A 103 -0.36 -7.93 -23.05
CA TYR A 103 -1.26 -8.10 -21.90
C TYR A 103 -0.63 -9.03 -20.86
N SER A 104 -0.13 -10.20 -21.30
CA SER A 104 0.48 -11.19 -20.41
C SER A 104 1.73 -10.66 -19.72
N VAL A 105 2.59 -9.92 -20.43
CA VAL A 105 3.77 -9.27 -19.83
C VAL A 105 3.37 -8.18 -18.86
N THR A 106 2.39 -7.34 -19.21
CA THR A 106 1.90 -6.28 -18.33
C THR A 106 1.31 -6.84 -17.04
N GLN A 107 0.49 -7.90 -17.15
CA GLN A 107 -0.10 -8.58 -16.00
C GLN A 107 0.97 -9.28 -15.15
N LEU A 108 1.96 -9.94 -15.77
CA LEU A 108 3.06 -10.58 -15.05
C LEU A 108 3.88 -9.55 -14.28
N VAL A 109 4.35 -8.49 -14.94
CA VAL A 109 5.16 -7.43 -14.32
C VAL A 109 4.37 -6.70 -13.24
N GLY A 110 3.08 -6.41 -13.50
CA GLY A 110 2.18 -5.80 -12.53
C GLY A 110 2.01 -6.65 -11.28
N SER A 111 1.76 -7.94 -11.47
CA SER A 111 1.59 -8.92 -10.39
C SER A 111 2.88 -9.12 -9.60
N ILE A 112 4.03 -9.20 -10.25
CA ILE A 112 5.34 -9.28 -9.57
C ILE A 112 5.60 -8.01 -8.75
N GLY A 113 5.31 -6.83 -9.30
CA GLY A 113 5.48 -5.56 -8.58
C GLY A 113 4.60 -5.46 -7.34
N ILE A 114 3.31 -5.82 -7.47
CA ILE A 114 2.36 -5.81 -6.36
C ILE A 114 2.66 -6.92 -5.35
N LEU A 115 2.70 -8.19 -5.77
CA LEU A 115 2.84 -9.34 -4.88
C LEU A 115 4.26 -9.46 -4.33
N GLY A 116 5.26 -9.29 -5.19
CA GLY A 116 6.67 -9.25 -4.75
C GLY A 116 6.88 -8.10 -3.77
N GLY A 117 6.34 -6.92 -4.09
CA GLY A 117 6.33 -5.77 -3.18
C GLY A 117 5.62 -6.07 -1.86
N ALA A 118 4.43 -6.66 -1.91
CA ALA A 118 3.61 -7.04 -0.77
C ALA A 118 4.25 -8.11 0.13
N VAL A 119 5.13 -8.96 -0.41
CA VAL A 119 5.91 -9.94 0.35
C VAL A 119 7.14 -9.31 1.00
N VAL A 120 7.87 -8.49 0.25
CA VAL A 120 9.13 -7.90 0.72
C VAL A 120 8.85 -6.79 1.76
N LEU A 121 7.79 -6.01 1.59
CA LEU A 121 7.45 -4.88 2.46
C LEU A 121 7.21 -5.26 3.94
N PRO A 122 6.48 -6.33 4.30
CA PRO A 122 6.38 -6.78 5.70
C PRO A 122 7.72 -7.24 6.27
N ILE A 123 8.56 -7.92 5.49
CA ILE A 123 9.90 -8.35 5.94
C ILE A 123 10.76 -7.13 6.25
N LEU A 124 10.78 -6.15 5.35
CA LEU A 124 11.50 -4.89 5.55
C LEU A 124 10.94 -4.10 6.73
N THR A 125 9.62 -3.99 6.84
CA THR A 125 8.95 -3.28 7.94
C THR A 125 9.25 -3.94 9.30
N TRP A 126 9.31 -5.28 9.35
CA TRP A 126 9.72 -6.03 10.53
C TRP A 126 11.16 -5.76 10.91
N ARG A 127 12.08 -5.80 9.93
CA ARG A 127 13.52 -5.55 10.17
C ARG A 127 13.79 -4.11 10.58
N ALA A 128 13.10 -3.15 9.96
CA ALA A 128 13.22 -1.74 10.24
C ALA A 128 12.74 -1.39 11.66
N LYS A 129 11.85 -2.18 12.25
CA LYS A 129 11.26 -1.96 13.59
C LYS A 129 10.63 -0.56 13.77
N VAL A 130 10.38 0.18 12.69
CA VAL A 130 9.84 1.55 12.70
C VAL A 130 8.36 1.54 13.09
N PHE A 131 7.60 0.57 12.59
CA PHE A 131 6.19 0.41 12.89
C PHE A 131 5.95 -0.55 14.06
N PRO A 132 4.83 -0.39 14.79
CA PRO A 132 4.36 -1.39 15.74
C PRO A 132 4.19 -2.76 15.07
N ARG A 133 4.47 -3.84 15.80
CA ARG A 133 4.42 -5.21 15.26
C ARG A 133 3.05 -5.62 14.72
N TRP A 134 1.97 -5.01 15.20
CA TRP A 134 0.62 -5.27 14.69
C TRP A 134 0.45 -4.84 13.23
N VAL A 135 1.14 -3.79 12.78
CA VAL A 135 1.10 -3.34 11.37
C VAL A 135 1.74 -4.40 10.46
N VAL A 136 2.87 -4.97 10.89
CA VAL A 136 3.49 -6.10 10.18
C VAL A 136 2.56 -7.32 10.20
N GLY A 137 1.92 -7.58 11.34
CA GLY A 137 0.92 -8.63 11.46
C GLY A 137 -0.20 -8.50 10.42
N LEU A 138 -0.71 -7.28 10.18
CA LEU A 138 -1.72 -7.02 9.15
C LEU A 138 -1.20 -7.27 7.73
N MET A 139 0.04 -6.87 7.44
CA MET A 139 0.67 -7.13 6.14
C MET A 139 0.91 -8.63 5.90
N VAL A 140 1.27 -9.39 6.94
CA VAL A 140 1.40 -10.85 6.84
C VAL A 140 0.01 -11.50 6.70
N LEU A 141 -0.99 -11.02 7.43
CA LEU A 141 -2.36 -11.52 7.35
C LEU A 141 -2.95 -11.33 5.95
N MET A 142 -2.65 -10.20 5.31
CA MET A 142 -2.94 -9.98 3.90
C MET A 142 -2.37 -11.10 3.01
N LEU A 143 -1.10 -11.46 3.16
CA LEU A 143 -0.51 -12.56 2.37
C LEU A 143 -1.15 -13.92 2.66
N LEU A 144 -1.46 -14.19 3.94
CA LEU A 144 -2.14 -15.42 4.34
C LEU A 144 -3.56 -15.52 3.77
N SER A 145 -4.26 -14.39 3.63
CA SER A 145 -5.60 -14.37 3.03
C SER A 145 -5.61 -14.80 1.57
N MET A 146 -4.50 -14.67 0.83
CA MET A 146 -4.37 -15.20 -0.53
C MET A 146 -4.20 -16.71 -0.58
N ALA A 147 -3.62 -17.32 0.45
CA ALA A 147 -3.39 -18.77 0.52
C ALA A 147 -4.62 -19.53 1.04
N LEU A 148 -5.56 -18.83 1.67
CA LEU A 148 -6.82 -19.38 2.17
C LEU A 148 -7.93 -19.23 1.12
N PRO A 149 -9.02 -20.02 1.19
CA PRO A 149 -10.19 -19.87 0.31
C PRO A 149 -10.98 -18.56 0.54
N TRP A 150 -10.36 -17.57 1.18
CA TRP A 150 -10.89 -16.25 1.50
C TRP A 150 -10.15 -15.16 0.72
N GLY A 151 -9.74 -15.46 -0.52
CA GLY A 151 -8.97 -14.54 -1.36
C GLY A 151 -9.60 -13.16 -1.56
N GLU A 152 -10.93 -13.05 -1.45
CA GLU A 152 -11.67 -11.78 -1.51
C GLU A 152 -11.32 -10.80 -0.36
N TRP A 153 -10.83 -11.32 0.76
CA TRP A 153 -10.40 -10.54 1.92
C TRP A 153 -8.99 -9.97 1.76
N PHE A 154 -8.28 -10.33 0.70
CA PHE A 154 -6.96 -9.77 0.41
C PHE A 154 -7.00 -8.25 0.29
N ALA A 155 -7.95 -7.70 -0.46
CA ALA A 155 -8.10 -6.26 -0.64
C ALA A 155 -8.43 -5.56 0.70
N PHE A 156 -9.26 -6.19 1.54
CA PHE A 156 -9.57 -5.72 2.88
C PHE A 156 -8.33 -5.63 3.77
N PHE A 157 -7.58 -6.73 3.94
CA PHE A 157 -6.40 -6.75 4.80
C PHE A 157 -5.27 -5.87 4.26
N TRP A 158 -5.14 -5.78 2.93
CA TRP A 158 -4.19 -4.87 2.32
C TRP A 158 -4.53 -3.41 2.62
N GLY A 159 -5.78 -3.01 2.42
CA GLY A 159 -6.22 -1.66 2.76
C GLY A 159 -6.08 -1.38 4.25
N LEU A 160 -6.41 -2.34 5.12
CA LEU A 160 -6.26 -2.21 6.56
C LEU A 160 -4.80 -2.03 7.00
N SER A 161 -3.85 -2.69 6.32
CA SER A 161 -2.42 -2.48 6.57
C SER A 161 -1.97 -1.05 6.24
N TYR A 162 -2.51 -0.45 5.17
CA TYR A 162 -2.25 0.95 4.79
C TYR A 162 -2.92 1.94 5.74
N VAL A 163 -4.15 1.65 6.19
CA VAL A 163 -4.81 2.43 7.25
C VAL A 163 -3.99 2.38 8.53
N GLY A 164 -3.51 1.20 8.93
CA GLY A 164 -2.73 1.03 10.13
C GLY A 164 -1.38 1.73 10.08
N ALA A 165 -0.66 1.60 8.97
CA ALA A 165 0.59 2.31 8.74
C ALA A 165 0.36 3.84 8.67
N GLY A 166 -0.63 4.29 7.91
CA GLY A 166 -1.00 5.70 7.79
C GLY A 166 -1.39 6.33 9.13
N TYR A 167 -2.16 5.62 9.96
CA TYR A 167 -2.49 6.05 11.32
C TYR A 167 -1.25 6.17 12.20
N CYS A 168 -0.31 5.23 12.14
CA CYS A 168 0.94 5.32 12.91
C CYS A 168 1.79 6.52 12.49
N ILE A 169 1.83 6.84 11.18
CA ILE A 169 2.55 7.99 10.65
C ILE A 169 1.86 9.30 11.09
N TRP A 170 0.55 9.39 10.91
CA TRP A 170 -0.22 10.58 11.25
C TRP A 170 -0.24 10.88 12.75
N ALA A 171 -0.46 9.86 13.58
CA ALA A 171 -0.49 9.99 15.05
C ALA A 171 0.91 10.04 15.68
N GLY A 172 1.98 9.92 14.87
CA GLY A 172 3.36 9.91 15.37
C GLY A 172 3.70 8.71 16.27
N LYS A 173 2.92 7.62 16.20
CA LYS A 173 3.10 6.40 17.00
C LYS A 173 4.11 5.43 16.38
N LEU A 174 5.25 5.96 15.92
CA LEU A 174 6.37 5.18 15.40
C LEU A 174 7.30 4.78 16.57
N ASN A 175 7.95 3.62 16.48
CA ASN A 175 8.84 3.15 17.55
C ASN A 175 10.09 4.04 17.65
N ARG A 176 10.45 4.41 18.88
CA ARG A 176 11.42 5.46 19.25
C ARG A 176 12.84 5.33 18.71
N HIS A 177 13.27 4.17 18.18
CA HIS A 177 14.65 3.99 17.71
C HIS A 177 14.98 4.75 16.41
N SER A 178 13.99 5.14 15.61
CA SER A 178 14.18 5.97 14.41
C SER A 178 13.74 7.43 14.61
N SER A 179 13.29 7.80 15.81
CA SER A 179 12.80 9.15 16.15
C SER A 179 13.90 10.14 16.53
N SER A 180 15.18 9.74 16.51
CA SER A 180 16.29 10.61 16.92
C SER A 180 16.51 11.81 15.99
N SER A 181 15.90 11.86 14.80
CA SER A 181 15.95 13.06 13.95
C SER A 181 14.66 13.89 13.92
N ILE A 182 13.55 13.40 14.49
CA ILE A 182 12.30 14.16 14.55
C ILE A 182 12.14 14.79 15.94
N ASN A 183 12.50 14.08 17.01
CA ASN A 183 12.40 14.61 18.39
C ASN A 183 13.53 15.58 18.78
N TYR A 184 14.70 15.54 18.12
CA TYR A 184 15.81 16.43 18.50
C TYR A 184 15.61 17.90 18.14
N GLN A 185 14.65 18.23 17.27
CA GLN A 185 14.31 19.63 16.97
C GLN A 185 13.07 20.14 17.70
N GLY A 186 12.25 19.26 18.32
CA GLY A 186 11.06 19.68 19.07
C GLY A 186 11.29 19.96 20.55
N GLN A 187 12.38 19.44 21.14
CA GLN A 187 12.64 19.58 22.59
C GLN A 187 13.70 20.63 22.96
N ARG A 188 14.35 21.31 22.00
CA ARG A 188 15.33 22.36 22.30
C ARG A 188 14.75 23.78 22.41
N GLU A 189 13.47 24.00 22.12
CA GLU A 189 12.88 25.36 22.15
C GLU A 189 11.97 25.63 23.36
N VAL A 190 11.92 24.75 24.36
CA VAL A 190 11.15 24.96 25.60
C VAL A 190 12.06 25.00 26.84
N GLY A 191 13.25 25.57 26.67
CA GLY A 191 14.24 25.76 27.74
C GLY A 191 14.90 27.12 27.64
N PHE A 192 14.10 28.18 27.78
CA PHE A 192 14.51 29.48 28.32
C PHE A 192 13.63 29.78 29.52
#